data_AF-X0TLU2-F1
#
_entry.id   AF-X0TLU2-F1
#
_cell.length_a   1.000
_cell.length_b   1.000
_cell.length_c   1.000
_cell.angle_alpha   90.00
_cell.angle_beta   90.00
_cell.angle_gamma   90.00
#
_symmetry.space_group_name_H-M   'P 1'
#
loop_
_entity.id
_entity.type
_entity.pdbx_description
1 polymer ?
#
loop_
_entity_poly.entity_id
_entity_poly.type
_entity_poly.pdbx_seq_one_letter_code
_entity_poly.pdbx_strand_id
1 'polypeptide(L)'
;RPEFALNGFTYHAGSTGAITEYADGTGKVLVTDEGHGLVTGDIISIRGTTNYNGIWVITKVNANSFTIPDTWVADDGASDWDQGSYLLAGDSVNGVYTMAFTISMLESGAAGSDLHIQTYVNGNACPKCEAHLTTGNNKLSSLAGHSINALVAGDRFSITVESSGVNTVTVAHGNLSVHQL
;
A
#
# COMPACT_ATOMS: atom_id res chain seq x y z
N ARG A 1 15.88 -1.57 23.22
CA ARG A 1 16.53 -1.31 21.91
C ARG A 1 16.17 0.13 21.56
N PRO A 2 17.12 1.07 21.41
CA PRO A 2 16.77 2.45 21.10
C PRO A 2 16.05 2.45 19.74
N GLU A 3 14.82 2.94 19.76
CA GLU A 3 14.05 3.27 18.58
C GLU A 3 14.86 4.34 17.84
N PHE A 4 15.43 3.99 16.69
CA PHE A 4 16.06 4.96 15.82
C PHE A 4 14.94 5.94 15.41
N ALA A 5 14.90 7.12 16.03
CA ALA A 5 13.99 8.17 15.62
C ALA A 5 14.26 8.43 14.13
N LEU A 6 13.24 8.20 13.30
CA LEU A 6 13.29 8.59 11.90
C LEU A 6 13.22 10.12 11.88
N ASN A 7 14.37 10.79 11.97
CA ASN A 7 14.42 12.25 12.06
C ASN A 7 13.66 12.87 10.88
N GLY A 8 12.58 13.59 11.20
CA GLY A 8 11.70 14.23 10.22
C GLY A 8 10.60 13.33 9.64
N PHE A 9 10.46 12.07 10.05
CA PHE A 9 9.35 11.21 9.60
C PHE A 9 8.55 10.65 10.77
N THR A 10 7.23 10.55 10.58
CA THR A 10 6.32 9.91 11.54
C THR A 10 5.80 8.62 10.93
N TYR A 11 5.87 7.52 11.68
CA TYR A 11 5.23 6.26 11.28
C TYR A 11 3.73 6.33 11.56
N HIS A 12 2.93 6.04 10.54
CA HIS A 12 1.49 5.85 10.65
C HIS A 12 1.17 4.38 10.43
N ALA A 13 0.57 3.76 11.45
CA ALA A 13 0.06 2.40 11.33
C ALA A 13 -1.04 2.33 10.27
N GLY A 14 -1.16 1.16 9.64
CA GLY A 14 -2.24 0.88 8.71
C GLY A 14 -3.61 0.98 9.38
N SER A 15 -4.65 1.08 8.56
CA SER A 15 -6.04 1.14 9.02
C SER A 15 -6.90 0.20 8.18
N THR A 16 -8.12 -0.05 8.63
CA THR A 16 -9.10 -0.87 7.91
C THR A 16 -10.45 -0.18 7.97
N GLY A 17 -11.31 -0.41 7.00
CA GLY A 17 -12.69 0.09 7.00
C GLY A 17 -13.65 -0.87 6.31
N ALA A 18 -14.94 -0.59 6.49
CA ALA A 18 -16.03 -1.45 6.04
C ALA A 18 -16.86 -0.72 4.99
N ILE A 19 -16.81 -1.20 3.76
CA ILE A 19 -17.55 -0.66 2.65
C ILE A 19 -18.99 -1.13 2.77
N THR A 20 -19.95 -0.22 2.59
CA THR A 20 -21.38 -0.54 2.64
C THR A 20 -22.06 -0.52 1.28
N GLU A 21 -21.48 0.16 0.30
CA GLU A 21 -22.09 0.35 -1.02
C GLU A 21 -21.03 0.74 -2.07
N TYR A 22 -21.24 0.26 -3.29
CA TYR A 22 -20.60 0.77 -4.49
C TYR A 22 -21.61 1.41 -5.43
N ALA A 23 -21.21 2.48 -6.13
CA ALA A 23 -22.03 3.15 -7.12
C ALA A 23 -21.22 3.63 -8.33
N ASP A 24 -21.91 3.95 -9.43
CA ASP A 24 -21.28 4.60 -10.59
C ASP A 24 -20.88 6.05 -10.24
N GLY A 25 -19.57 6.29 -10.22
CA GLY A 25 -18.96 7.60 -9.94
C GLY A 25 -18.63 8.40 -11.20
N THR A 26 -19.22 8.07 -12.36
CA THR A 26 -18.93 8.67 -13.69
C THR A 26 -17.49 8.40 -14.14
N GLY A 27 -17.25 7.21 -14.68
CA GLY A 27 -15.93 6.78 -15.17
C GLY A 27 -14.96 6.35 -14.06
N LYS A 28 -15.49 6.21 -12.84
CA LYS A 28 -14.85 5.64 -11.65
C LYS A 28 -15.92 4.90 -10.86
N VAL A 29 -15.50 4.11 -9.88
CA VAL A 29 -16.40 3.52 -8.89
C VAL A 29 -16.41 4.41 -7.65
N LEU A 30 -17.59 4.85 -7.22
CA LEU A 30 -17.80 5.51 -5.93
C LEU A 30 -17.98 4.44 -4.86
N VAL A 31 -17.28 4.60 -3.74
CA VAL A 31 -17.29 3.68 -2.60
C VAL A 31 -17.76 4.43 -1.37
N THR A 32 -18.75 3.87 -0.67
CA THR A 32 -19.28 4.42 0.59
C THR A 32 -18.70 3.66 1.77
N ASP A 33 -18.08 4.40 2.69
CA ASP A 33 -17.58 3.92 3.99
C ASP A 33 -17.59 5.11 4.97
N GLU A 34 -18.44 5.04 6.00
CA GLU A 34 -18.68 6.15 6.91
C GLU A 34 -17.47 6.42 7.81
N GLY A 35 -16.95 7.65 7.80
CA GLY A 35 -15.84 8.02 8.68
C GLY A 35 -14.51 7.34 8.36
N HIS A 36 -14.29 6.94 7.10
CA HIS A 36 -13.15 6.13 6.64
C HIS A 36 -11.75 6.71 6.96
N GLY A 37 -11.62 8.01 7.26
CA GLY A 37 -10.35 8.64 7.65
C GLY A 37 -9.31 8.83 6.53
N LEU A 38 -9.43 8.11 5.41
CA LEU A 38 -8.58 8.23 4.22
C LEU A 38 -8.53 9.65 3.63
N VAL A 39 -7.46 9.93 2.89
CA VAL A 39 -7.26 11.12 2.06
C VAL A 39 -6.85 10.74 0.63
N THR A 40 -7.04 11.65 -0.33
CA THR A 40 -6.61 11.44 -1.72
C THR A 40 -5.13 11.05 -1.80
N GLY A 41 -4.84 9.98 -2.55
CA GLY A 41 -3.50 9.41 -2.67
C GLY A 41 -3.22 8.25 -1.70
N ASP A 42 -4.14 7.97 -0.77
CA ASP A 42 -4.04 6.73 0.03
C ASP A 42 -4.22 5.49 -0.85
N ILE A 43 -3.49 4.44 -0.49
CA ILE A 43 -3.49 3.15 -1.17
C ILE A 43 -4.16 2.15 -0.26
N ILE A 44 -5.21 1.50 -0.77
CA ILE A 44 -5.95 0.47 -0.06
C ILE A 44 -6.00 -0.81 -0.87
N SER A 45 -6.10 -1.95 -0.19
CA SER A 45 -6.54 -3.21 -0.78
C SER A 45 -8.02 -3.39 -0.49
N ILE A 46 -8.84 -3.64 -1.49
CA ILE A 46 -10.25 -4.04 -1.34
C ILE A 46 -10.33 -5.56 -1.45
N ARG A 47 -11.10 -6.19 -0.55
CA ARG A 47 -11.32 -7.65 -0.52
C ARG A 47 -12.76 -8.02 -0.21
N GLY A 48 -13.17 -9.20 -0.66
CA GLY A 48 -14.52 -9.73 -0.41
C GLY A 48 -15.56 -9.34 -1.45
N THR A 49 -15.11 -8.82 -2.60
CA THR A 49 -15.99 -8.43 -3.71
C THR A 49 -15.87 -9.42 -4.88
N THR A 50 -16.70 -9.28 -5.90
CA THR A 50 -16.56 -9.97 -7.20
C THR A 50 -15.79 -9.13 -8.21
N ASN A 51 -16.08 -7.82 -8.25
CA ASN A 51 -15.65 -6.91 -9.31
C ASN A 51 -14.51 -5.97 -8.89
N TYR A 52 -14.37 -5.64 -7.60
CA TYR A 52 -13.51 -4.53 -7.15
C TYR A 52 -12.34 -4.97 -6.27
N ASN A 53 -12.02 -6.26 -6.22
CA ASN A 53 -10.86 -6.75 -5.49
C ASN A 53 -9.58 -6.22 -6.12
N GLY A 54 -8.65 -5.76 -5.30
CA GLY A 54 -7.36 -5.26 -5.79
C GLY A 54 -6.81 -4.13 -4.95
N ILE A 55 -5.68 -3.57 -5.42
CA ILE A 55 -5.00 -2.45 -4.78
C ILE A 55 -5.33 -1.18 -5.57
N TRP A 56 -5.80 -0.16 -4.85
CA TRP A 56 -6.34 1.06 -5.43
C TRP A 56 -5.75 2.30 -4.79
N VAL A 57 -5.36 3.26 -5.62
CA VAL A 57 -5.09 4.63 -5.19
C VAL A 57 -6.41 5.39 -5.18
N ILE A 58 -6.83 5.87 -4.00
CA ILE A 58 -8.14 6.48 -3.82
C ILE A 58 -8.12 7.98 -4.09
N THR A 59 -9.26 8.51 -4.53
CA THR A 59 -9.56 9.95 -4.46
C THR A 59 -10.65 10.19 -3.44
N LYS A 60 -10.36 10.95 -2.37
CA LYS A 60 -11.36 11.29 -1.35
C LYS A 60 -12.43 12.18 -1.96
N VAL A 61 -13.70 11.84 -1.74
CA VAL A 61 -14.84 12.67 -2.11
C VAL A 61 -15.29 13.50 -0.92
N ASN A 62 -15.54 12.85 0.22
CA ASN A 62 -15.89 13.50 1.48
C ASN A 62 -15.48 12.60 2.67
N ALA A 63 -16.07 12.78 3.86
CA ALA A 63 -15.72 11.98 5.05
C ALA A 63 -16.24 10.54 5.01
N ASN A 64 -17.21 10.26 4.14
CA ASN A 64 -17.97 9.01 4.08
C ASN A 64 -17.86 8.32 2.72
N SER A 65 -17.06 8.86 1.79
CA SER A 65 -16.88 8.26 0.48
C SER A 65 -15.60 8.67 -0.23
N PHE A 66 -15.15 7.77 -1.10
CA PHE A 66 -14.00 7.93 -1.98
C PHE A 66 -14.26 7.24 -3.32
N THR A 67 -13.43 7.50 -4.33
CA THR A 67 -13.50 6.79 -5.61
C THR A 67 -12.24 5.97 -5.87
N ILE A 68 -12.39 4.84 -6.56
CA ILE A 68 -11.29 4.04 -7.13
C ILE A 68 -11.29 4.12 -8.67
N PRO A 69 -10.12 4.05 -9.31
CA PRO A 69 -10.00 4.14 -10.78
C PRO A 69 -10.34 2.81 -11.45
N ASP A 70 -11.60 2.38 -11.33
CA ASP A 70 -12.12 1.17 -11.96
C ASP A 70 -13.41 1.46 -12.75
N THR A 71 -13.80 0.50 -13.59
CA THR A 71 -15.05 0.56 -14.36
C THR A 71 -16.20 0.04 -13.52
N TRP A 72 -17.28 0.80 -13.42
CA TRP A 72 -18.51 0.36 -12.75
C TRP A 72 -19.10 -0.89 -13.42
N VAL A 73 -19.38 -1.90 -12.60
CA VAL A 73 -20.05 -3.15 -13.03
C VAL A 73 -21.38 -3.34 -12.30
N ALA A 74 -21.33 -3.43 -10.98
CA ALA A 74 -22.49 -3.65 -10.12
C ALA A 74 -22.18 -3.19 -8.68
N ASP A 75 -23.21 -3.12 -7.83
CA ASP A 75 -23.00 -2.99 -6.39
C ASP A 75 -22.68 -4.36 -5.80
N ASP A 76 -21.45 -4.52 -5.31
CA ASP A 76 -21.00 -5.75 -4.65
C ASP A 76 -21.36 -5.78 -3.16
N GLY A 77 -21.96 -4.70 -2.64
CA GLY A 77 -22.45 -4.60 -1.26
C GLY A 77 -21.32 -4.54 -0.22
N ALA A 78 -21.57 -5.18 0.93
CA ALA A 78 -20.68 -5.11 2.08
C ALA A 78 -19.34 -5.83 1.84
N SER A 79 -18.24 -5.13 2.11
CA SER A 79 -16.87 -5.65 1.96
C SER A 79 -15.88 -4.87 2.83
N ASP A 80 -14.60 -5.27 2.83
CA ASP A 80 -13.57 -4.62 3.64
C ASP A 80 -12.50 -3.99 2.75
N TRP A 81 -11.86 -2.94 3.28
CA TRP A 81 -10.56 -2.48 2.78
C TRP A 81 -9.50 -2.45 3.88
N ASP A 82 -8.24 -2.63 3.46
CA ASP A 82 -7.06 -2.52 4.31
C ASP A 82 -6.08 -1.49 3.72
N GLN A 83 -5.68 -0.50 4.51
CA GLN A 83 -4.63 0.47 4.17
C GLN A 83 -3.30 0.02 4.77
N GLY A 84 -2.26 -0.02 3.94
CA GLY A 84 -0.90 -0.28 4.41
C GLY A 84 -0.37 0.83 5.34
N SER A 85 0.61 0.49 6.17
CA SER A 85 1.33 1.51 6.95
C SER A 85 2.15 2.44 6.04
N TYR A 86 2.41 3.66 6.48
CA TYR A 86 3.20 4.64 5.74
C TYR A 86 4.07 5.50 6.65
N LEU A 87 5.08 6.14 6.05
CA LEU A 87 5.84 7.22 6.68
C LEU A 87 5.31 8.56 6.18
N LEU A 88 4.98 9.45 7.11
CA LEU A 88 4.64 10.83 6.82
C LEU A 88 5.90 11.70 6.95
N ALA A 89 6.25 12.40 5.87
CA ALA A 89 7.28 13.43 5.87
C ALA A 89 6.82 14.63 6.72
N GLY A 90 7.54 14.93 7.79
CA GLY A 90 7.29 16.07 8.67
C GLY A 90 7.82 17.39 8.09
N ASP A 91 7.59 18.48 8.82
CA ASP A 91 7.86 19.85 8.36
C ASP A 91 9.32 20.12 7.99
N SER A 92 10.27 19.35 8.52
CA SER A 92 11.70 19.48 8.22
C SER A 92 12.15 18.73 6.97
N VAL A 93 11.27 17.94 6.34
CA VAL A 93 11.61 17.14 5.15
C VAL A 93 11.54 18.00 3.90
N ASN A 94 12.68 18.15 3.23
CA ASN A 94 12.79 18.81 1.93
C ASN A 94 14.09 18.37 1.26
N GLY A 95 13.99 17.55 0.22
CA GLY A 95 15.16 17.10 -0.54
C GLY A 95 14.99 15.73 -1.17
N VAL A 96 16.09 15.14 -1.61
CA VAL A 96 16.11 13.81 -2.19
C VAL A 96 16.48 12.79 -1.11
N TYR A 97 15.71 11.72 -1.03
CA TYR A 97 15.90 10.65 -0.05
C TYR A 97 16.06 9.31 -0.76
N THR A 98 17.03 8.53 -0.29
CA THR A 98 17.10 7.10 -0.57
C THR A 98 16.32 6.35 0.50
N MET A 99 15.34 5.55 0.08
CA MET A 99 14.63 4.61 0.93
C MET A 99 15.04 3.20 0.53
N ALA A 100 15.66 2.46 1.44
CA ALA A 100 16.01 1.06 1.19
C ALA A 100 15.18 0.15 2.10
N PHE A 101 14.69 -0.95 1.56
CA PHE A 101 13.88 -1.90 2.29
C PHE A 101 14.41 -3.32 2.14
N THR A 102 14.15 -4.12 3.17
CA THR A 102 14.31 -5.57 3.13
C THR A 102 13.11 -6.20 3.82
N ILE A 103 12.39 -7.05 3.11
CA ILE A 103 11.21 -7.75 3.62
C ILE A 103 11.47 -9.25 3.53
N SER A 104 11.24 -9.94 4.64
CA SER A 104 11.31 -11.39 4.75
C SER A 104 9.91 -11.98 4.83
N MET A 105 9.69 -13.05 4.08
CA MET A 105 8.35 -13.55 3.78
C MET A 105 8.35 -15.07 3.75
N LEU A 106 7.28 -15.67 4.25
CA LEU A 106 7.05 -17.10 4.20
C LEU A 106 5.81 -17.38 3.36
N GLU A 107 5.99 -18.07 2.23
CA GLU A 107 4.87 -18.63 1.47
C GLU A 107 4.46 -19.97 2.12
N SER A 108 3.17 -20.14 2.37
CA SER A 108 2.58 -21.42 2.77
C SER A 108 1.76 -21.98 1.62
N GLY A 109 2.20 -23.11 1.06
CA GLY A 109 1.50 -23.77 -0.06
C GLY A 109 2.44 -24.20 -1.19
N ALA A 110 1.87 -24.44 -2.37
CA ALA A 110 2.64 -24.86 -3.55
C ALA A 110 3.60 -23.75 -4.00
N ALA A 111 4.70 -24.08 -4.68
CA ALA A 111 5.61 -23.05 -5.19
C ALA A 111 4.91 -22.18 -6.25
N GLY A 112 5.39 -20.94 -6.40
CA GLY A 112 5.12 -20.15 -7.61
C GLY A 112 4.36 -18.86 -7.42
N SER A 113 4.14 -18.36 -6.20
CA SER A 113 3.71 -16.97 -6.04
C SER A 113 4.80 -16.04 -6.54
N ASP A 114 4.48 -15.17 -7.50
CA ASP A 114 5.33 -14.03 -7.79
C ASP A 114 4.98 -12.91 -6.82
N LEU A 115 5.96 -12.51 -6.03
CA LEU A 115 5.87 -11.39 -5.12
C LEU A 115 6.38 -10.15 -5.83
N HIS A 116 5.56 -9.11 -5.83
CA HIS A 116 5.90 -7.79 -6.34
C HIS A 116 5.86 -6.79 -5.19
N ILE A 117 6.96 -6.07 -5.02
CA ILE A 117 7.07 -4.99 -4.05
C ILE A 117 7.31 -3.70 -4.82
N GLN A 118 6.52 -2.67 -4.52
CA GLN A 118 6.66 -1.36 -5.14
C GLN A 118 6.54 -0.25 -4.12
N THR A 119 7.35 0.81 -4.28
CA THR A 119 7.29 2.00 -3.42
C THR A 119 6.39 3.08 -4.02
N TYR A 120 5.72 3.83 -3.16
CA TYR A 120 4.80 4.90 -3.54
C TYR A 120 5.08 6.19 -2.79
N VAL A 121 4.84 7.32 -3.46
CA VAL A 121 4.78 8.66 -2.85
C VAL A 121 3.44 9.30 -3.20
N ASN A 122 2.61 9.59 -2.20
CA ASN A 122 1.28 10.17 -2.36
C ASN A 122 0.40 9.40 -3.38
N GLY A 123 0.46 8.07 -3.34
CA GLY A 123 -0.29 7.21 -4.27
C GLY A 123 0.35 7.06 -5.65
N ASN A 124 1.45 7.76 -5.95
CA ASN A 124 2.17 7.59 -7.20
C ASN A 124 3.23 6.50 -7.06
N ALA A 125 3.07 5.43 -7.81
CA ALA A 125 4.07 4.37 -7.91
C ALA A 125 5.38 4.94 -8.44
N CYS A 126 6.51 4.54 -7.86
CA CYS A 126 7.80 4.67 -8.54
C CYS A 126 7.98 3.46 -9.49
N PRO A 127 7.87 3.63 -10.82
CA PRO A 127 7.86 2.50 -11.76
C PRO A 127 9.23 1.80 -11.87
N LYS A 128 10.28 2.40 -11.32
CA LYS A 128 11.65 1.86 -11.33
C LYS A 128 12.11 1.39 -9.95
N CYS A 129 11.25 1.53 -8.94
CA CYS A 129 11.54 1.16 -7.56
C CYS A 129 10.71 -0.07 -7.18
N GLU A 130 10.89 -1.12 -7.96
CA GLU A 130 10.19 -2.39 -7.79
C GLU A 130 11.17 -3.53 -7.56
N ALA A 131 10.71 -4.55 -6.84
CA ALA A 131 11.45 -5.77 -6.62
C ALA A 131 10.50 -6.96 -6.82
N HIS A 132 10.99 -7.98 -7.51
CA HIS A 132 10.23 -9.20 -7.78
C HIS A 132 10.93 -10.42 -7.20
N LEU A 133 10.14 -11.34 -6.68
CA LEU A 133 10.62 -12.64 -6.24
C LEU A 133 9.55 -13.70 -6.44
N THR A 134 9.85 -14.69 -7.27
CA THR A 134 9.08 -15.92 -7.29
C THR A 134 9.51 -16.81 -6.13
N THR A 135 8.58 -17.15 -5.23
CA THR A 135 8.88 -17.97 -4.06
C THR A 135 8.88 -19.46 -4.36
N GLY A 136 9.74 -20.18 -3.64
CA GLY A 136 9.71 -21.63 -3.59
C GLY A 136 8.73 -22.13 -2.53
N ASN A 137 8.18 -23.32 -2.75
CA ASN A 137 7.25 -24.00 -1.84
C ASN A 137 7.81 -24.04 -0.40
N ASN A 138 7.07 -23.46 0.56
CA ASN A 138 7.41 -23.43 1.98
C ASN A 138 8.82 -22.87 2.25
N LYS A 139 9.26 -21.88 1.46
CA LYS A 139 10.56 -21.21 1.65
C LYS A 139 10.37 -19.86 2.31
N LEU A 140 11.12 -19.65 3.40
CA LEU A 140 11.45 -18.31 3.85
C LEU A 140 12.32 -17.66 2.79
N SER A 141 11.87 -16.53 2.29
CA SER A 141 12.60 -15.75 1.30
C SER A 141 12.75 -14.31 1.77
N SER A 142 13.73 -13.61 1.22
CA SER A 142 13.96 -12.20 1.48
C SER A 142 14.05 -11.45 0.16
N LEU A 143 13.35 -10.34 0.09
CA LEU A 143 13.38 -9.41 -1.03
C LEU A 143 13.84 -8.05 -0.53
N ALA A 144 14.74 -7.42 -1.27
CA ALA A 144 15.27 -6.11 -0.93
C ALA A 144 15.18 -5.19 -2.14
N GLY A 145 15.06 -3.89 -1.89
CA GLY A 145 14.99 -2.89 -2.92
C GLY A 145 15.34 -1.51 -2.39
N HIS A 146 15.44 -0.56 -3.30
CA HIS A 146 15.67 0.84 -2.98
C HIS A 146 14.83 1.74 -3.88
N SER A 147 14.54 2.94 -3.38
CA SER A 147 13.94 4.02 -4.14
C SER A 147 14.68 5.32 -3.84
N ILE A 148 14.70 6.22 -4.81
CA ILE A 148 15.24 7.57 -4.65
C ILE A 148 14.10 8.52 -5.00
N ASN A 149 13.62 9.26 -4.00
CA ASN A 149 12.45 10.13 -4.14
C ASN A 149 12.78 11.54 -3.67
N ALA A 150 12.34 12.54 -4.44
CA ALA A 150 12.25 13.91 -3.93
C ALA A 150 11.02 13.97 -3.01
N LEU A 151 11.22 14.36 -1.75
CA LEU A 151 10.19 14.47 -0.74
C LEU A 151 10.15 15.86 -0.15
N VAL A 152 8.95 16.31 0.15
CA VAL A 152 8.65 17.54 0.89
C VAL A 152 7.74 17.23 2.08
N ALA A 153 7.62 18.19 3.00
CA ALA A 153 6.71 18.10 4.13
C ALA A 153 5.27 17.75 3.67
N GLY A 154 4.66 16.78 4.36
CA GLY A 154 3.33 16.26 4.07
C GLY A 154 3.29 15.05 3.14
N ASP A 155 4.39 14.72 2.45
CA ASP A 155 4.44 13.55 1.58
C ASP A 155 4.28 12.24 2.37
N ARG A 156 3.54 11.30 1.80
CA ARG A 156 3.35 9.95 2.33
C ARG A 156 4.15 8.95 1.52
N PHE A 157 5.10 8.28 2.17
CA PHE A 157 5.86 7.18 1.59
C PHE A 157 5.32 5.84 2.07
N SER A 158 5.01 4.94 1.15
CA SER A 158 4.55 3.58 1.47
C SER A 158 5.20 2.54 0.57
N ILE A 159 5.07 1.28 0.99
CA ILE A 159 5.54 0.10 0.26
C ILE A 159 4.35 -0.84 0.15
N THR A 160 3.99 -1.27 -1.06
CA THR A 160 3.02 -2.34 -1.27
C THR A 160 3.72 -3.66 -1.43
N VAL A 161 3.02 -4.73 -1.07
CA VAL A 161 3.44 -6.10 -1.26
C VAL A 161 2.28 -6.83 -1.89
N GLU A 162 2.50 -7.35 -3.09
CA GLU A 162 1.49 -8.02 -3.90
C GLU A 162 1.95 -9.44 -4.16
N SER A 163 1.01 -10.39 -4.13
CA SER A 163 1.25 -11.78 -4.50
C SER A 163 0.29 -12.13 -5.63
N SER A 164 0.83 -12.61 -6.74
CA SER A 164 0.02 -13.13 -7.85
C SER A 164 -0.44 -14.58 -7.63
N GLY A 165 0.07 -15.24 -6.59
CA GLY A 165 -0.27 -16.62 -6.28
C GLY A 165 -1.51 -16.77 -5.42
N VAL A 166 -2.04 -18.00 -5.37
CA VAL A 166 -3.17 -18.39 -4.50
C VAL A 166 -2.73 -18.77 -3.08
N ASN A 167 -1.42 -18.78 -2.82
CA ASN A 167 -0.86 -19.20 -1.55
C ASN A 167 -0.86 -18.04 -0.55
N THR A 168 -1.00 -18.38 0.73
CA THR A 168 -0.84 -17.40 1.80
C THR A 168 0.61 -16.98 1.88
N VAL A 169 0.86 -15.69 1.78
CA VAL A 169 2.18 -15.10 1.97
C VAL A 169 2.17 -14.30 3.26
N THR A 170 2.98 -14.72 4.22
CA THR A 170 3.11 -14.03 5.51
C THR A 170 4.37 -13.19 5.52
N VAL A 171 4.24 -11.89 5.74
CA VAL A 171 5.38 -11.01 6.03
C VAL A 171 5.87 -11.31 7.45
N ALA A 172 7.09 -11.81 7.58
CA ALA A 172 7.68 -12.16 8.86
C ALA A 172 8.37 -10.96 9.51
N HIS A 173 9.20 -10.24 8.75
CA HIS A 173 9.90 -9.05 9.19
C HIS A 173 10.13 -8.09 8.03
N GLY A 174 10.02 -6.79 8.29
CA GLY A 174 10.42 -5.73 7.38
C GLY A 174 11.42 -4.79 8.04
N ASN A 175 12.42 -4.35 7.28
CA ASN A 175 13.29 -3.23 7.66
C ASN A 175 13.17 -2.16 6.59
N LEU A 176 13.12 -0.90 7.02
CA LEU A 176 13.15 0.28 6.17
C LEU A 176 14.22 1.21 6.70
N SER A 177 15.12 1.67 5.83
CA SER A 177 16.09 2.71 6.11
C SER A 177 15.84 3.91 5.20
N VAL A 178 16.00 5.09 5.79
CA VAL A 178 15.77 6.38 5.14
C VAL A 178 17.04 7.20 5.25
N HIS A 179 17.54 7.71 4.13
CA HIS A 179 18.73 8.55 4.09
C HIS A 179 18.53 9.73 3.15
N GLN A 180 18.76 10.95 3.63
CA GLN A 180 18.79 12.14 2.78
C GLN A 180 20.10 12.17 1.98
N LEU A 181 20.01 12.42 0.68
CA LEU A 181 21.16 12.57 -0.23
C LEU A 181 21.70 14.00 -0.24
#